data_AF-A0A7L5BL59-F1
#
_entry.id   AF-A0A7L5BL59-F1
#
_cell.length_a   1.000
_cell.length_b   1.000
_cell.length_c   1.000
_cell.angle_alpha   90.00
_cell.angle_beta   90.00
_cell.angle_gamma   90.00
#
_symmetry.space_group_name_H-M   'P 1'
#
loop_
_entity.id
_entity.type
_entity.pdbx_description
1 polymer ?
#
loop_
_entity_poly.entity_id
_entity_poly.type
_entity_poly.pdbx_seq_one_letter_code
_entity_poly.pdbx_strand_id
1 'polypeptide(L)' 'MIDPLSVEPLSVYWARRKTQDAEGDECEVVQISTVFGHARDYWSVAVLGSDQHYSLHDFEFVAPIRAPDVDAEN' A
#
# COMPACT_ATOMS: atom_id res chain seq x y z
N MET A 1 -8.52 1.79 10.34
CA MET A 1 -7.37 2.42 9.66
C MET A 1 -6.11 1.80 10.22
N ILE A 2 -5.23 1.34 9.34
CA ILE A 2 -3.97 0.72 9.69
C ILE A 2 -2.96 1.84 9.93
N ASP A 3 -2.20 1.73 11.01
CA ASP A 3 -1.12 2.66 11.28
C ASP A 3 -0.03 2.52 10.19
N PRO A 4 0.46 3.62 9.59
CA PRO A 4 1.51 3.55 8.57
C PRO A 4 2.84 2.97 9.09
N LEU A 5 3.03 2.89 10.42
CA LEU A 5 4.15 2.19 11.07
C LEU A 5 3.88 0.68 11.26
N SER A 6 2.67 0.21 10.97
CA SER A 6 2.30 -1.21 11.03
C SER A 6 2.30 -1.90 9.67
N VAL A 7 2.52 -1.18 8.56
CA VAL A 7 2.63 -1.82 7.25
C VAL A 7 3.92 -2.62 7.12
N GLU A 8 3.85 -3.69 6.35
CA GLU A 8 4.93 -4.63 6.06
C GLU A 8 5.50 -4.44 4.64
N PRO A 9 6.79 -4.71 4.42
CA PRO A 9 7.40 -4.58 3.11
C PRO A 9 6.81 -5.60 2.13
N LEU A 10 6.73 -5.23 0.85
CA LEU A 10 6.20 -6.05 -0.26
C LEU A 10 4.74 -6.48 -0.12
N SER A 11 4.07 -6.07 0.95
CA SER A 11 2.68 -6.38 1.23
C SER A 11 1.73 -5.45 0.49
N VAL A 12 0.53 -5.95 0.21
CA VAL A 12 -0.49 -5.24 -0.56
C VAL A 12 -1.61 -4.79 0.37
N TYR A 13 -2.10 -3.57 0.16
CA TYR A 13 -3.12 -2.93 0.98
C TYR A 13 -4.14 -2.20 0.12
N TRP A 14 -5.37 -2.12 0.62
CA TRP A 14 -6.29 -1.06 0.22
C TRP A 14 -5.87 0.22 0.90
N ALA A 15 -5.65 1.27 0.11
CA ALA A 15 -5.29 2.58 0.61
C ALA A 15 -6.03 3.68 -0.13
N ARG A 16 -6.17 4.83 0.51
CA ARG A 16 -6.77 6.03 -0.06
C ARG A 16 -5.75 7.16 -0.04
N ARG A 17 -5.65 7.94 -1.10
CA ARG A 17 -4.79 9.13 -1.12
C ARG A 17 -5.36 10.21 -0.20
N LYS A 18 -4.49 10.85 0.57
CA LYS A 18 -4.87 11.97 1.46
C LYS A 18 -4.91 13.33 0.74
N THR A 19 -4.56 13.38 -0.55
CA THR A 19 -4.52 14.62 -1.33
C THR A 19 -5.91 15.17 -1.58
N GLN A 20 -6.08 16.50 -1.42
CA GLN A 20 -7.35 17.22 -1.61
C GLN A 20 -7.95 17.10 -3.03
N ASP A 21 -7.14 16.76 -4.04
CA ASP A 21 -7.57 16.60 -5.43
C ASP A 21 -8.07 15.19 -5.79
N ALA A 22 -8.12 14.26 -4.83
CA ALA A 22 -8.78 12.98 -5.06
C ALA A 22 -10.30 13.22 -5.09
N GLU A 23 -10.85 13.46 -6.29
CA GLU A 23 -12.30 13.63 -6.54
C GLU A 23 -13.17 12.44 -6.11
N GLY A 24 -12.59 11.39 -5.53
CA GLY A 24 -13.32 10.27 -4.98
C GLY A 24 -12.64 9.80 -3.71
N ASP A 25 -13.46 9.44 -2.73
CA ASP A 25 -13.13 8.61 -1.59
C ASP A 25 -12.73 7.17 -2.01
N GLU A 26 -12.15 7.03 -3.20
CA GLU A 26 -11.90 5.77 -3.87
C GLU A 26 -10.65 5.13 -3.27
N CYS A 27 -10.83 3.93 -2.72
CA CYS A 27 -9.72 3.11 -2.28
C CYS A 27 -9.05 2.48 -3.51
N GLU A 28 -7.74 2.62 -3.60
CA GLU A 28 -6.91 1.98 -4.60
C GLU A 28 -6.07 0.86 -3.97
N VAL A 29 -5.70 -0.12 -4.78
CA VAL A 29 -4.81 -1.19 -4.33
C VAL A 29 -3.37 -0.75 -4.50
N VAL A 30 -2.61 -0.79 -3.40
CA VAL A 30 -1.22 -0.37 -3.37
C VAL A 30 -0.34 -1.46 -2.77
N GLN A 31 0.93 -1.48 -3.17
CA GLN A 31 1.96 -2.33 -2.60
C GLN A 31 3.03 -1.49 -1.91
N ILE A 32 3.50 -1.94 -0.76
CA ILE A 32 4.68 -1.35 -0.10
C ILE A 32 5.93 -1.80 -0.85
N SER A 33 6.62 -0.89 -1.49
CA SER A 33 7.85 -1.15 -2.23
C SER A 33 9.08 -0.76 -1.42
N THR A 34 10.10 -1.61 -1.48
CA THR A 34 11.42 -1.36 -0.88
C THR A 34 12.49 -1.07 -1.95
N VAL A 35 12.07 -0.67 -3.15
CA VAL A 35 12.97 -0.49 -4.31
C VAL A 35 14.04 0.59 -4.06
N PHE A 36 13.73 1.61 -3.27
CA PHE A 36 14.67 2.68 -2.92
C PHE A 36 15.54 2.36 -1.69
N GLY A 37 15.24 1.28 -0.98
CA GLY A 37 15.99 0.86 0.19
C GLY A 37 15.19 -0.04 1.13
N HIS A 38 15.92 -0.86 1.90
CA HIS A 38 15.32 -1.77 2.87
C HIS A 38 14.96 -1.10 4.19
N ALA A 39 15.58 0.04 4.53
CA ALA A 39 15.19 0.78 5.74
C ALA A 39 13.82 1.42 5.53
N ARG A 40 13.02 1.47 6.60
CA ARG A 40 11.63 1.93 6.56
C ARG A 40 11.46 3.33 5.98
N ASP A 41 12.42 4.21 6.24
CA ASP A 41 12.45 5.58 5.74
C ASP A 41 12.56 5.67 4.21
N TYR A 42 13.01 4.61 3.54
CA TYR A 42 13.10 4.52 2.07
C TYR A 42 11.92 3.75 1.44
N TRP A 43 10.96 3.29 2.24
CA TRP A 43 9.81 2.58 1.71
C TRP A 43 8.87 3.54 0.99
N SER A 44 8.32 3.07 -0.12
CA SER A 44 7.38 3.82 -0.95
C SER A 44 6.11 3.01 -1.20
N VAL A 45 5.07 3.69 -1.62
CA VAL A 45 3.79 3.12 -2.03
C VAL A 45 3.77 3.04 -3.55
N ALA A 46 3.74 1.83 -4.09
CA ALA A 46 3.55 1.56 -5.50
C ALA A 46 2.08 1.31 -5.78
N VAL A 47 1.48 2.09 -6.68
CA VAL A 47 0.07 1.95 -7.03
C VAL A 47 -0.06 0.88 -8.12
N LEU A 48 -0.87 -0.15 -7.87
CA LEU A 48 -1.04 -1.21 -8.87
C LEU A 48 -1.74 -0.64 -10.12
N GLY A 49 -1.11 -0.82 -11.28
CA GLY A 49 -1.55 -0.22 -12.55
C GLY A 49 -0.89 1.13 -12.86
N SER A 50 -0.01 1.63 -12.00
CA SER A 50 0.86 2.78 -12.26
C SER A 50 2.33 2.43 -12.05
N ASP A 51 3.22 3.19 -12.68
CA ASP A 51 4.68 3.17 -12.44
C ASP A 51 5.09 4.15 -11.31
N GLN A 52 4.13 4.93 -10.80
CA GLN A 52 4.42 5.96 -9.82
C GLN A 52 4.58 5.40 -8.41
N HIS A 53 5.63 5.88 -7.73
CA HIS A 53 5.91 5.64 -6.32
C HIS A 53 5.64 6.91 -5.51
N TYR A 54 4.97 6.74 -4.37
CA TYR A 54 4.61 7.83 -3.46
C TYR A 54 5.10 7.55 -2.04
N SER A 55 5.00 8.56 -1.16
CA SER A 55 5.36 8.39 0.24
C SER A 55 4.26 7.61 0.99
N LEU A 56 4.65 6.83 1.99
CA LEU A 56 3.71 6.18 2.92
C LEU A 56 2.74 7.19 3.57
N HIS A 57 3.20 8.42 3.81
CA HIS A 57 2.42 9.46 4.48
C HIS A 57 1.30 10.03 3.62
N ASP A 58 1.44 9.97 2.29
CA ASP A 58 0.45 10.46 1.32
C ASP A 58 -0.79 9.56 1.27
N PHE A 59 -0.72 8.37 1.89
CA PHE A 59 -1.77 7.37 1.89
C PHE A 59 -2.34 7.11 3.28
N GLU A 60 -3.61 6.75 3.29
CA GLU A 60 -4.33 6.18 4.43
C GLU A 60 -4.59 4.71 4.14
N PHE A 61 -3.96 3.82 4.91
CA PHE A 61 -4.12 2.38 4.74
C PHE A 61 -5.40 1.90 5.45
N VAL A 62 -6.26 1.24 4.68
CA VAL A 62 -7.60 0.82 5.12
C VAL A 62 -7.61 -0.64 5.58
N ALA A 63 -7.15 -1.55 4.72
CA ALA A 63 -7.17 -3.00 4.97
C ALA A 63 -6.02 -3.73 4.26
N PRO A 64 -5.42 -4.77 4.85
CA PRO A 64 -4.42 -5.60 4.15
C PRO A 64 -5.11 -6.52 3.14
N ILE A 65 -4.47 -6.75 2.01
CA ILE A 65 -4.87 -7.77 1.04
C ILE A 65 -3.96 -8.98 1.24
N ARG A 66 -4.55 -10.06 1.74
CA ARG A 66 -3.85 -11.33 1.89
C ARG A 66 -3.85 -12.06 0.56
N ALA A 67 -2.73 -12.71 0.26
CA ALA A 67 -2.71 -13.68 -0.83
C ALA A 67 -3.75 -14.77 -0.54
N PRO A 68 -4.44 -15.30 -1.57
CA PRO A 68 -5.30 -16.45 -1.39
C PRO A 68 -4.45 -17.59 -0.82
N ASP A 69 -4.96 -18.23 0.23
CA ASP A 69 -4.35 -19.40 0.83
C ASP A 69 -4.47 -20.54 -0.17
N VAL A 70 -3.39 -20.82 -0.90
CA VAL A 70 -3.34 -21.85 -1.95
C VAL A 70 -3.34 -23.27 -1.38
N ASP A 71 -3.41 -23.41 -0.05
CA ASP A 71 -3.49 -24.68 0.68
C ASP A 71 -4.92 -24.99 1.17
N ALA A 72 -5.93 -24.20 0.82
CA ALA A 72 -7.33 -24.48 1.19
C ALA A 72 -7.94 -25.74 0.52
N GLU A 73 -7.21 -26.40 -0.40
CA GLU A 73 -7.64 -27.64 -1.07
C GLU A 73 -6.47 -28.61 -1.31
N ASN A 74 -6.05 -29.38 -0.30
CA ASN A 74 -5.63 -30.78 -0.49
C ASN A 74 -5.83 -31.64 0.76
#